data_AF-A0A817GCS1-F1
#
_entry.id   AF-A0A817GCS1-F1
#
_cell.length_a   1.000
_cell.length_b   1.000
_cell.length_c   1.000
_cell.angle_alpha   90.00
_cell.angle_beta   90.00
_cell.angle_gamma   90.00
#
_symmetry.space_group_name_H-M   'P 1'
#
loop_
_entity.id
_entity.type
_entity.pdbx_description
1 polymer ?
#
loop_
_entity_poly.entity_id
_entity_poly.type
_entity_poly.pdbx_seq_one_letter_code
_entity_poly.pdbx_strand_id
1 'polypeptide(L)'
;MCTSAGRQFDGKKLFVVDTPGFFDTNFEQKVLHEEIAKSYLMTALPVPHAFLLVVNSATRITKEELKMPNSVREIFGTASINHTIIIFTHSDSLDAHGITIQEHLAQFESNHPLNKLLDQCGHRYLAVNNRATNTEKTATVRALLDIVAQMVANNNGQVYINANFEAAAKSSGKYTSENQDYS
;
A
#
# COMPACT_ATOMS: atom_id res chain seq x y z
N MET A 1 -4.53 -4.21 -15.65
CA MET A 1 -5.49 -5.11 -15.00
C MET A 1 -4.92 -5.53 -13.66
N CYS A 2 -5.75 -5.71 -12.63
CA CYS A 2 -5.33 -6.18 -11.31
C CYS A 2 -4.71 -7.57 -11.44
N THR A 3 -3.58 -7.79 -10.78
CA THR A 3 -2.94 -9.10 -10.71
C THR A 3 -2.59 -9.43 -9.27
N SER A 4 -2.44 -10.71 -8.96
CA SER A 4 -2.07 -11.13 -7.61
C SER A 4 -0.93 -12.14 -7.64
N ALA A 5 -0.09 -12.07 -6.62
CA ALA A 5 1.02 -12.97 -6.41
C ALA A 5 1.11 -13.37 -4.94
N GLY A 6 1.48 -14.61 -4.69
CA GLY A 6 1.68 -15.13 -3.34
C GLY A 6 3.03 -15.83 -3.20
N ARG A 7 3.66 -15.70 -2.04
CA ARG A 7 4.90 -16.41 -1.72
C ARG A 7 5.00 -16.75 -0.24
N GLN A 8 5.76 -17.79 0.11
CA GLN A 8 6.19 -17.98 1.50
C GLN A 8 7.42 -17.10 1.79
N PHE A 9 7.46 -16.53 2.99
CA PHE A 9 8.59 -15.75 3.49
C PHE A 9 8.65 -15.84 5.01
N ASP A 10 9.78 -16.28 5.57
CA ASP A 10 9.97 -16.48 7.01
C ASP A 10 8.78 -17.18 7.70
N GLY A 11 8.28 -18.27 7.10
CA GLY A 11 7.16 -19.05 7.62
C GLY A 11 5.76 -18.43 7.46
N LYS A 12 5.65 -17.22 6.88
CA LYS A 12 4.38 -16.55 6.59
C LYS A 12 4.01 -16.64 5.11
N LYS A 13 2.72 -16.73 4.78
CA LYS A 13 2.21 -16.59 3.41
C LYS A 13 1.93 -15.12 3.12
N LEU A 14 2.72 -14.53 2.23
CA LEU A 14 2.51 -13.18 1.75
C LEU A 14 1.64 -13.22 0.50
N PHE A 15 0.70 -12.30 0.40
CA PHE A 15 -0.16 -12.10 -0.77
C PHE A 15 -0.15 -10.61 -1.13
N VAL A 16 0.12 -10.30 -2.39
CA VAL A 16 0.16 -8.93 -2.91
C VAL A 16 -0.78 -8.88 -4.10
N VAL A 17 -1.61 -7.84 -4.14
CA VAL A 17 -2.42 -7.50 -5.29
C VAL A 17 -1.85 -6.24 -5.90
N ASP A 18 -1.32 -6.37 -7.11
CA ASP A 18 -0.93 -5.24 -7.92
C ASP A 18 -2.17 -4.67 -8.61
N THR A 19 -2.39 -3.38 -8.42
CA THR A 19 -3.53 -2.67 -8.97
C THR A 19 -3.04 -1.86 -10.17
N PRO A 20 -3.80 -1.80 -11.28
CA PRO A 20 -3.52 -0.81 -12.30
C PRO A 20 -3.54 0.59 -11.66
N GLY A 21 -2.99 1.60 -12.33
CA GLY A 21 -3.07 2.98 -11.87
C GLY A 21 -4.53 3.45 -11.80
N PHE A 22 -5.23 3.12 -10.72
CA PHE A 22 -6.60 3.59 -10.43
C PHE A 22 -6.67 5.12 -10.40
N PHE A 23 -5.51 5.72 -10.18
CA PHE A 23 -5.28 7.13 -9.99
C PHE A 23 -4.79 7.82 -11.27
N ASP A 24 -4.62 7.04 -12.34
CA ASP A 24 -4.29 7.53 -13.67
C ASP A 24 -5.58 7.97 -14.37
N THR A 25 -5.69 9.26 -14.71
CA THR A 25 -6.91 9.87 -15.26
C THR A 25 -7.23 9.42 -16.69
N ASN A 26 -6.40 8.54 -17.25
CA ASN A 26 -6.52 8.06 -18.63
C ASN A 26 -7.45 6.84 -18.79
N PHE A 27 -8.00 6.30 -17.70
CA PHE A 27 -8.97 5.20 -17.78
C PHE A 27 -10.38 5.69 -18.06
N GLU A 28 -11.09 4.99 -18.97
CA GLU A 28 -12.55 5.10 -19.04
C GLU A 28 -13.16 4.72 -17.68
N GLN A 29 -14.16 5.49 -17.23
CA GLN A 29 -14.77 5.27 -15.92
C GLN A 29 -15.23 3.83 -15.71
N LYS A 30 -15.79 3.18 -16.74
CA LYS A 30 -16.24 1.80 -16.67
C LYS A 30 -15.09 0.84 -16.33
N VAL A 31 -13.95 0.99 -17.00
CA VAL A 31 -12.76 0.16 -16.75
C VAL A 31 -12.23 0.38 -15.33
N LEU A 32 -12.22 1.63 -14.85
CA LEU A 32 -11.82 1.94 -13.48
C LEU A 32 -12.72 1.23 -12.44
N HIS A 33 -14.04 1.28 -12.59
CA HIS A 33 -14.97 0.61 -11.68
C HIS A 33 -14.81 -0.91 -11.70
N GLU A 34 -14.61 -1.52 -12.87
CA GLU A 34 -14.37 -2.96 -13.00
C GLU A 34 -13.07 -3.38 -12.29
N GLU A 35 -12.00 -2.59 -12.43
CA GLU A 35 -10.72 -2.89 -11.80
C GLU A 35 -10.77 -2.68 -10.28
N ILE A 36 -11.50 -1.67 -9.79
CA ILE A 36 -11.80 -1.50 -8.35
C ILE A 36 -12.55 -2.72 -7.82
N ALA A 37 -13.63 -3.15 -8.48
CA ALA A 37 -14.39 -4.33 -8.07
C ALA A 37 -13.53 -5.60 -8.06
N LYS A 38 -12.66 -5.78 -9.06
CA LYS A 38 -11.69 -6.89 -9.09
C LYS A 38 -10.73 -6.83 -7.92
N SER A 39 -10.20 -5.66 -7.56
CA SER A 39 -9.32 -5.53 -6.38
C SER A 39 -10.02 -5.99 -5.10
N TYR A 40 -11.28 -5.57 -4.89
CA TYR A 40 -12.08 -6.01 -3.76
C TYR A 40 -12.27 -7.52 -3.72
N LEU A 41 -12.56 -8.14 -4.87
CA LEU A 41 -12.70 -9.59 -4.98
C LEU A 41 -11.40 -10.35 -4.70
N MET A 42 -10.27 -9.83 -5.18
CA MET A 42 -8.95 -10.46 -5.00
C MET A 42 -8.47 -10.36 -3.54
N THR A 43 -8.81 -9.28 -2.83
CA THR A 43 -8.42 -9.07 -1.43
C THR A 43 -9.59 -9.20 -0.46
N ALA A 44 -10.67 -9.91 -0.82
CA ALA A 44 -11.76 -10.17 0.11
C ALA A 44 -11.36 -11.17 1.19
N LEU A 45 -10.62 -12.23 0.79
CA LEU A 45 -10.11 -13.28 1.66
C LEU A 45 -8.79 -13.82 1.08
N PRO A 46 -7.62 -13.49 1.70
CA PRO A 46 -7.47 -12.67 2.90
C PRO A 46 -7.72 -11.17 2.65
N VAL A 47 -8.23 -10.47 3.66
CA VAL A 47 -8.34 -8.99 3.67
C VAL A 47 -6.95 -8.32 3.70
N PRO A 48 -6.79 -7.11 3.14
CA PRO A 48 -5.50 -6.44 3.13
C PRO A 48 -5.08 -6.02 4.53
N HIS A 49 -3.85 -6.36 4.90
CA HIS A 49 -3.21 -5.89 6.14
C HIS A 49 -2.66 -4.47 6.00
N ALA A 50 -2.27 -4.10 4.78
CA ALA A 50 -1.70 -2.81 4.44
C ALA A 50 -2.00 -2.43 2.99
N PHE A 51 -2.09 -1.13 2.73
CA PHE A 51 -2.04 -0.53 1.40
C PHE A 51 -0.64 0.05 1.17
N LEU A 52 -0.07 -0.21 0.00
CA LEU A 52 1.26 0.28 -0.36
C LEU A 52 1.12 1.39 -1.40
N LEU A 53 1.53 2.60 -1.03
CA LEU A 53 1.55 3.76 -1.92
C LEU A 53 2.94 3.92 -2.51
N VAL A 54 3.11 3.58 -3.78
CA VAL A 54 4.42 3.62 -4.44
C VAL A 54 4.71 5.02 -5.00
N VAL A 55 5.83 5.61 -4.60
CA VAL A 55 6.32 6.93 -5.04
C VAL A 55 7.73 6.76 -5.59
N ASN A 56 8.06 7.44 -6.68
CA ASN A 56 9.41 7.40 -7.24
C ASN A 56 10.30 8.49 -6.60
N SER A 57 11.35 8.10 -5.86
CA SER A 57 12.25 9.07 -5.21
C SER A 57 13.32 9.65 -6.13
N ALA A 58 13.54 9.07 -7.32
CA ALA A 58 14.50 9.60 -8.29
C ALA A 58 13.91 10.70 -9.19
N THR A 59 12.58 10.87 -9.18
CA THR A 59 11.88 11.87 -9.99
C THR A 59 11.15 12.88 -9.12
N ARG A 60 10.74 14.01 -9.74
CA ARG A 60 9.82 14.93 -9.07
C ARG A 60 8.51 14.20 -8.79
N ILE A 61 7.99 14.40 -7.59
CA ILE A 61 6.67 13.89 -7.22
C ILE A 61 5.64 14.52 -8.15
N THR A 62 4.84 13.67 -8.77
CA THR A 62 3.84 14.08 -9.76
C THR A 62 2.55 14.54 -9.08
N LYS A 63 1.70 15.27 -9.81
CA LYS A 63 0.39 15.68 -9.28
C LYS A 63 -0.50 14.47 -9.04
N GLU A 64 -0.30 13.40 -9.79
CA GLU A 64 -0.99 12.13 -9.71
C GLU A 64 -0.64 11.44 -8.39
N GLU A 65 0.65 11.32 -8.05
CA GLU A 65 1.13 10.75 -6.79
C GLU A 65 0.55 11.47 -5.57
N LEU A 66 0.41 12.79 -5.64
CA LEU A 66 -0.17 13.61 -4.56
C LEU A 66 -1.69 13.45 -4.40
N LYS A 67 -2.39 12.93 -5.41
CA LYS A 67 -3.84 12.65 -5.36
C LYS A 67 -4.14 11.25 -4.87
N MET A 68 -3.21 10.31 -5.04
CA MET A 68 -3.40 8.90 -4.66
C MET A 68 -3.96 8.71 -3.23
N PRO A 69 -3.55 9.47 -2.19
CA PRO A 69 -4.10 9.29 -0.84
C PRO A 69 -5.59 9.58 -0.76
N ASN A 70 -6.07 10.59 -1.48
CA ASN A 70 -7.50 10.91 -1.54
C ASN A 70 -8.25 9.80 -2.27
N SER A 71 -7.69 9.32 -3.38
CA SER A 71 -8.32 8.26 -4.14
C SER A 71 -8.32 6.91 -3.40
N VAL A 72 -7.30 6.60 -2.59
CA VAL A 72 -7.33 5.46 -1.66
C VAL A 72 -8.50 5.60 -0.67
N ARG A 73 -8.74 6.81 -0.15
CA ARG A 73 -9.90 7.07 0.74
C ARG A 73 -11.23 6.99 0.01
N GLU A 74 -11.31 7.45 -1.23
CA GLU A 74 -12.54 7.40 -2.05
C GLU A 74 -12.91 5.96 -2.39
N ILE A 75 -11.92 5.15 -2.78
CA ILE A 75 -12.13 3.77 -3.21
C ILE A 75 -12.35 2.85 -2.01
N PHE A 76 -11.46 2.95 -1.02
CA PHE A 76 -11.43 2.00 0.08
C PHE A 76 -12.13 2.52 1.33
N GLY A 77 -12.32 3.82 1.50
CA GLY A 77 -12.89 4.44 2.70
C GLY A 77 -11.86 5.21 3.51
N THR A 78 -12.28 6.19 4.31
CA THR A 78 -11.37 7.13 5.00
C THR A 78 -10.39 6.46 5.96
N ALA A 79 -10.79 5.37 6.61
CA ALA A 79 -9.94 4.61 7.54
C ALA A 79 -8.78 3.86 6.85
N SER A 80 -8.83 3.65 5.53
CA SER A 80 -7.77 2.97 4.77
C SER A 80 -6.41 3.65 4.90
N ILE A 81 -6.39 4.96 5.11
CA ILE A 81 -5.15 5.73 5.27
C ILE A 81 -4.37 5.31 6.52
N ASN A 82 -5.06 4.86 7.57
CA ASN A 82 -4.44 4.35 8.79
C ASN A 82 -3.70 3.02 8.58
N HIS A 83 -4.02 2.33 7.48
CA HIS A 83 -3.38 1.10 7.03
C HIS A 83 -2.49 1.31 5.80
N THR A 84 -2.15 2.56 5.46
CA THR A 84 -1.31 2.89 4.30
C THR A 84 0.15 3.12 4.70
N ILE A 85 1.07 2.59 3.89
CA ILE A 85 2.52 2.75 3.98
C ILE A 85 3.03 3.30 2.65
N ILE A 86 3.90 4.31 2.69
CA ILE A 86 4.50 4.91 1.49
C ILE A 86 5.79 4.17 1.13
N ILE A 87 5.91 3.71 -0.12
CA ILE A 87 7.08 3.00 -0.64
C ILE A 87 7.82 3.92 -1.60
N PHE A 88 8.99 4.40 -1.20
CA PHE A 88 9.87 5.19 -2.06
C PHE A 88 10.76 4.25 -2.88
N THR A 89 10.53 4.18 -4.19
CA THR A 89 11.33 3.37 -5.12
C THR A 89 12.51 4.15 -5.68
N HIS A 90 13.51 3.43 -6.17
CA HIS A 90 14.76 3.99 -6.70
C HIS A 90 15.62 4.65 -5.60
N SER A 91 15.65 4.03 -4.42
CA SER A 91 16.50 4.49 -3.32
C SER A 91 17.99 4.44 -3.67
N ASP A 92 18.39 3.59 -4.62
CA ASP A 92 19.74 3.52 -5.17
C ASP A 92 20.21 4.86 -5.76
N SER A 93 19.28 5.67 -6.28
CA SER A 93 19.60 7.01 -6.76
C SER A 93 19.98 7.95 -5.62
N LEU A 94 19.39 7.79 -4.42
CA LEU A 94 19.74 8.59 -3.24
C LEU A 94 21.06 8.08 -2.63
N ASP A 95 21.20 6.75 -2.52
CA ASP A 95 22.38 6.09 -2.01
C ASP A 95 23.64 6.47 -2.81
N ALA A 96 23.54 6.58 -4.14
CA ALA A 96 24.63 7.02 -5.02
C ALA A 96 25.14 8.44 -4.73
N HIS A 97 24.32 9.28 -4.10
CA HIS A 97 24.68 10.63 -3.66
C HIS A 97 25.00 10.68 -2.16
N GLY A 98 24.98 9.54 -1.45
CA GLY A 98 25.18 9.46 -0.01
C GLY A 98 24.05 10.10 0.80
N ILE A 99 22.84 10.16 0.24
CA ILE A 99 21.67 10.80 0.86
C ILE A 99 20.72 9.71 1.34
N THR A 100 20.34 9.76 2.62
CA THR A 100 19.29 8.90 3.17
C THR A 100 17.91 9.37 2.74
N ILE A 101 16.90 8.49 2.78
CA ILE A 101 15.52 8.90 2.51
C ILE A 101 15.06 9.97 3.51
N GLN A 102 15.49 9.91 4.77
CA GLN A 102 15.18 10.91 5.80
C GLN A 102 15.70 12.30 5.41
N GLU A 103 16.96 12.39 4.97
CA GLU A 103 17.56 13.65 4.51
C GLU A 103 16.87 14.17 3.24
N HIS A 104 16.56 13.27 2.31
CA HIS A 104 15.78 13.60 1.11
C HIS A 104 14.40 14.17 1.47
N LEU A 105 13.73 13.62 2.49
CA LEU A 105 12.42 14.13 2.92
C LEU A 105 12.54 15.46 3.68
N ALA A 106 13.62 15.66 4.45
CA ALA A 106 13.87 16.88 5.21
C ALA A 106 14.12 18.12 4.34
N GLN A 107 14.45 17.95 3.05
CA GLN A 107 14.66 19.06 2.13
C GLN A 107 13.35 19.75 1.71
N PHE A 108 12.20 19.11 1.91
CA PHE A 108 10.90 19.66 1.51
C PHE A 108 10.35 20.57 2.61
N GLU A 109 9.87 21.76 2.21
CA GLU A 109 9.17 22.67 3.12
C GLU A 109 7.98 22.00 3.80
N SER A 110 7.65 22.42 5.02
CA SER A 110 6.55 21.84 5.82
C SER A 110 5.19 21.85 5.10
N ASN A 111 4.95 22.85 4.24
CA ASN A 111 3.73 22.97 3.41
C ASN A 111 3.75 22.09 2.16
N HIS A 112 4.85 21.38 1.88
CA HIS A 112 5.00 20.59 0.67
C HIS A 112 3.98 19.44 0.66
N PRO A 113 3.32 19.16 -0.47
CA PRO A 113 2.29 18.12 -0.54
C PRO A 113 2.76 16.72 -0.09
N LEU A 114 4.05 16.40 -0.26
CA LEU A 114 4.64 15.17 0.26
C LEU A 114 4.62 15.09 1.79
N ASN A 115 4.91 16.19 2.48
CA ASN A 115 4.90 16.22 3.94
C ASN A 115 3.48 16.01 4.46
N LYS A 116 2.49 16.64 3.82
CA LYS A 116 1.08 16.38 4.11
C LYS A 116 0.70 14.90 3.89
N LEU A 117 1.22 14.27 2.84
CA LEU A 117 1.02 12.85 2.60
C LEU A 117 1.67 11.98 3.69
N LEU A 118 2.92 12.27 4.07
CA LEU A 118 3.61 11.59 5.18
C LEU A 118 2.81 11.70 6.48
N ASP A 119 2.31 12.89 6.82
CA ASP A 119 1.50 13.13 8.02
C ASP A 119 0.21 12.30 8.00
N GLN A 120 -0.49 12.27 6.86
CA GLN A 120 -1.71 11.47 6.68
C GLN A 120 -1.47 9.97 6.85
N CYS A 121 -0.29 9.49 6.45
CA CYS A 121 0.13 8.10 6.62
C CYS A 121 0.90 7.87 7.94
N GLY A 122 0.86 8.81 8.90
CA GLY A 122 1.51 8.66 10.20
C GLY A 122 3.02 8.42 10.11
N HIS A 123 3.69 9.02 9.13
CA HIS A 123 5.11 8.83 8.80
C HIS A 123 5.51 7.36 8.57
N ARG A 124 4.58 6.52 8.13
CA ARG A 124 4.88 5.15 7.71
C ARG A 124 5.43 5.15 6.29
N TYR A 125 6.73 5.00 6.13
CA TYR A 125 7.35 4.86 4.82
C TYR A 125 8.57 3.93 4.82
N LEU A 126 8.92 3.43 3.64
CA LEU A 126 10.09 2.61 3.41
C LEU A 126 10.72 2.93 2.05
N ALA A 127 12.04 3.09 2.02
CA ALA A 127 12.78 3.21 0.77
C ALA A 127 13.19 1.81 0.27
N VAL A 128 12.99 1.57 -1.03
CA VAL A 128 13.25 0.28 -1.66
C VAL A 128 14.12 0.43 -2.92
N ASN A 129 15.15 -0.41 -2.99
CA ASN A 129 15.97 -0.59 -4.18
C ASN A 129 15.54 -1.88 -4.90
N ASN A 130 14.81 -1.73 -6.00
CA ASN A 130 14.35 -2.87 -6.80
C ASN A 130 15.48 -3.63 -7.50
N ARG A 131 16.67 -3.05 -7.61
CA ARG A 131 17.89 -3.63 -8.19
C ARG A 131 18.81 -4.26 -7.15
N ALA A 132 18.46 -4.19 -5.87
CA ALA A 132 19.25 -4.74 -4.79
C ALA A 132 19.43 -6.27 -4.91
N THR A 133 20.46 -6.77 -4.24
CA THR A 133 20.73 -8.20 -4.10
C THR A 133 19.60 -8.91 -3.37
N ASN A 134 19.52 -10.24 -3.50
CA ASN A 134 18.49 -11.02 -2.79
C ASN A 134 18.59 -10.89 -1.26
N THR A 135 19.80 -10.73 -0.73
CA THR A 135 20.04 -10.53 0.72
C THR A 135 19.45 -9.20 1.18
N GLU A 136 19.74 -8.12 0.46
CA GLU A 136 19.20 -6.79 0.76
C GLU A 136 17.67 -6.77 0.58
N LYS A 137 17.15 -7.33 -0.50
CA LYS A 137 15.68 -7.48 -0.71
C LYS A 137 15.02 -8.24 0.43
N THR A 138 15.67 -9.27 0.97
CA THR A 138 15.16 -10.01 2.13
C THR A 138 15.10 -9.12 3.37
N ALA A 139 16.14 -8.32 3.63
CA ALA A 139 16.14 -7.35 4.73
C ALA A 139 15.05 -6.28 4.55
N THR A 140 14.87 -5.74 3.34
CA THR A 140 13.81 -4.78 3.02
C THR A 140 12.42 -5.36 3.25
N VAL A 141 12.17 -6.61 2.84
CA VAL A 141 10.88 -7.26 3.09
C VAL A 141 10.63 -7.47 4.58
N ARG A 142 11.66 -7.82 5.38
CA ARG A 142 11.52 -7.89 6.85
C ARG A 142 11.14 -6.54 7.45
N ALA A 143 11.87 -5.47 7.08
CA ALA A 143 11.57 -4.12 7.55
C ALA A 143 10.14 -3.69 7.19
N LEU A 144 9.67 -4.02 5.98
CA LEU A 144 8.28 -3.76 5.58
C LEU A 144 7.29 -4.51 6.48
N LEU A 145 7.54 -5.78 6.76
CA LEU A 145 6.67 -6.60 7.62
C LEU A 145 6.66 -6.09 9.07
N ASP A 146 7.77 -5.54 9.57
CA ASP A 146 7.85 -4.91 10.89
C ASP A 146 6.99 -3.64 10.94
N ILE A 147 7.05 -2.80 9.90
CA ILE A 147 6.18 -1.62 9.78
C ILE A 147 4.70 -2.04 9.74
N VAL A 148 4.36 -3.08 8.98
CA VAL A 148 2.98 -3.61 8.93
C VAL A 148 2.54 -4.11 10.30
N ALA A 149 3.38 -4.87 11.01
CA ALA A 149 3.06 -5.39 12.33
C ALA A 149 2.83 -4.26 13.35
N GLN A 150 3.70 -3.26 13.37
CA GLN A 150 3.55 -2.09 14.24
C GLN A 150 2.28 -1.29 13.89
N MET A 151 2.00 -1.12 12.60
CA MET A 151 0.81 -0.44 12.12
C MET A 151 -0.47 -1.16 12.54
N VAL A 152 -0.54 -2.49 12.41
CA VAL A 152 -1.69 -3.27 12.87
C VAL A 152 -1.85 -3.17 14.38
N ALA A 153 -0.76 -3.26 15.15
CA ALA A 153 -0.79 -3.08 16.61
C ALA A 153 -1.32 -1.68 17.01
N ASN A 154 -0.88 -0.63 16.32
CA ASN A 154 -1.34 0.75 16.55
C ASN A 154 -2.82 0.96 16.15
N ASN A 155 -3.36 0.11 15.28
CA ASN A 155 -4.78 0.08 14.92
C ASN A 155 -5.55 -0.97 15.76
N ASN A 156 -5.20 -1.10 17.05
CA ASN A 156 -5.83 -2.01 18.01
C ASN A 156 -5.82 -3.49 17.60
N GLY A 157 -4.86 -3.90 16.76
CA GLY A 157 -4.78 -5.26 16.23
C GLY A 157 -5.79 -5.55 15.11
N GLN A 158 -6.60 -4.57 14.71
CA GLN A 158 -7.61 -4.76 13.66
C GLN A 158 -6.97 -4.71 12.28
N VAL A 159 -7.43 -5.59 11.38
CA VAL A 159 -7.14 -5.53 9.95
C VAL A 159 -8.13 -4.61 9.26
N TYR A 160 -7.74 -4.07 8.09
CA TYR A 160 -8.63 -3.19 7.36
C TYR A 160 -9.78 -3.97 6.69
N ILE A 161 -11.01 -3.75 7.13
CA ILE A 161 -12.21 -4.30 6.51
C ILE A 161 -13.28 -3.21 6.38
N ASN A 162 -14.06 -3.28 5.31
CA ASN A 162 -15.23 -2.44 5.07
C ASN A 162 -16.35 -3.27 4.45
N ALA A 163 -17.54 -2.67 4.29
CA ALA A 163 -18.70 -3.36 3.72
C ALA A 163 -18.46 -3.95 2.32
N ASN A 164 -17.58 -3.33 1.52
CA ASN A 164 -17.26 -3.82 0.17
C ASN A 164 -16.41 -5.09 0.21
N PHE A 165 -15.48 -5.25 1.17
CA PHE A 165 -14.76 -6.50 1.38
C PHE A 165 -15.68 -7.64 1.83
N GLU A 166 -16.62 -7.35 2.73
CA GLU A 166 -17.61 -8.34 3.16
C GLU A 166 -18.53 -8.77 2.00
N ALA A 167 -19.02 -7.80 1.21
CA ALA A 167 -19.84 -8.09 0.04
C ALA A 167 -19.08 -8.94 -0.98
N ALA A 168 -17.81 -8.61 -1.24
CA ALA A 168 -16.93 -9.37 -2.13
C ALA A 168 -16.64 -10.79 -1.63
N ALA A 169 -16.49 -10.98 -0.31
CA ALA A 169 -16.32 -12.30 0.30
C ALA A 169 -17.59 -13.17 0.14
N LYS A 170 -18.77 -12.56 0.33
CA LYS A 170 -20.07 -13.20 0.12
C LYS A 170 -20.28 -13.59 -1.35
N SER A 171 -19.98 -12.70 -2.29
CA SER A 171 -20.17 -12.95 -3.72
C SER A 171 -19.18 -13.95 -4.32
N SER A 172 -17.99 -14.09 -3.73
CA SER A 172 -16.97 -15.04 -4.19
C SER A 172 -17.20 -16.48 -3.68
N GLY A 173 -18.26 -16.73 -2.90
CA GLY A 173 -18.55 -18.04 -2.32
C GLY A 173 -17.56 -18.46 -1.24
N LYS A 174 -16.71 -17.54 -0.76
CA LYS A 174 -15.67 -17.79 0.26
C LYS A 174 -16.14 -17.51 1.70
N TYR A 175 -17.39 -17.07 1.87
CA TYR A 175 -17.99 -16.81 3.18
C TYR A 175 -18.58 -18.09 3.77
N THR A 176 -17.77 -18.85 4.51
CA THR A 176 -18.24 -19.98 5.35
C THR A 176 -18.58 -19.49 6.76
N SER A 177 -19.37 -20.28 7.50
CA SER A 177 -19.83 -19.99 8.88
C SER A 177 -18.70 -19.82 9.91
N GLU A 178 -17.44 -20.10 9.55
CA GLU A 178 -16.27 -19.93 10.42
C GLU A 178 -15.71 -18.49 10.44
N ASN A 179 -16.17 -17.60 9.57
CA ASN A 179 -15.67 -16.21 9.48
C ASN A 179 -16.48 -15.19 10.30
N GLN A 180 -17.31 -15.64 11.25
CA GLN A 180 -18.13 -14.76 12.10
C GLN A 180 -17.33 -14.00 13.18
N ASP A 181 -16.07 -14.38 13.44
CA ASP A 181 -15.25 -13.83 14.53
C ASP A 181 -14.42 -12.58 14.16
N TYR A 182 -14.64 -11.99 12.98
CA TYR A 182 -13.92 -10.79 12.52
C TYR A 182 -14.78 -9.50 12.52
N SER A 183 -15.93 -9.50 13.21
CA SER A 183 -16.78 -8.33 13.43
C SER A 183 -16.49 -7.62 14.76
#